data_AF-A0A7C9PMC7-F1
#
_entry.id   AF-A0A7C9PMC7-F1
#
_cell.length_a   1.000
_cell.length_b   1.000
_cell.length_c   1.000
_cell.angle_alpha   90.00
_cell.angle_beta   90.00
_cell.angle_gamma   90.00
#
_symmetry.space_group_name_H-M   'P 1'
#
loop_
_entity.id
_entity.type
_entity.pdbx_description
1 polymer ?
#
loop_
_entity_poly.entity_id
_entity_poly.type
_entity_poly.pdbx_seq_one_letter_code
_entity_poly.pdbx_strand_id
1 'polypeptide(L)'
;MSIAPDHVFPGHQVHIAGSGFTPREQIQIVAYPDARVIATVRVDARGELRTAYRTPATAHPGTIVIEATGWSSGRVENGALQIEGHPGHGAGNGAVIGWALASGGILLSVSALWIAGSTGLLPKLVAKAIVR
;
A
#
# COMPACT_ATOMS: atom_id res chain seq x y z
N MET A 1 0.84 -3.66 7.89
CA MET A 1 -0.09 -2.52 8.12
C MET A 1 -1.52 -3.02 8.05
N SER A 2 -2.40 -2.46 8.88
CA SER A 2 -3.85 -2.65 8.76
C SER A 2 -4.52 -1.32 8.46
N ILE A 3 -5.54 -1.37 7.60
CA ILE A 3 -6.39 -0.23 7.26
C ILE A 3 -7.82 -0.68 7.52
N ALA A 4 -8.59 0.14 8.25
CA ALA A 4 -9.97 -0.18 8.59
C ALA A 4 -10.87 1.07 8.49
N PRO A 5 -11.97 1.01 7.72
CA PRO A 5 -12.29 -0.06 6.75
C PRO A 5 -11.28 -0.08 5.59
N ASP A 6 -11.17 -1.22 4.92
CA ASP A 6 -10.38 -1.43 3.69
C ASP A 6 -11.14 -1.00 2.41
N HIS A 7 -12.40 -0.60 2.56
CA HIS A 7 -13.26 0.01 1.54
C HIS A 7 -13.85 1.33 2.06
N VAL A 8 -13.80 2.40 1.26
CA VAL A 8 -14.25 3.73 1.68
C VAL A 8 -14.81 4.57 0.54
N PHE A 9 -15.86 5.35 0.80
CA PHE A 9 -16.31 6.37 -0.14
C PHE A 9 -15.43 7.63 -0.11
N PRO A 10 -15.32 8.39 -1.20
CA PRO A 10 -14.66 9.70 -1.20
C PRO A 10 -15.20 10.62 -0.09
N GLY A 11 -14.33 11.36 0.58
CA GLY A 11 -14.70 12.24 1.70
C GLY A 11 -14.78 11.56 3.08
N HIS A 12 -14.78 10.23 3.14
CA HIS A 12 -14.85 9.47 4.39
C HIS A 12 -13.46 9.17 4.98
N GLN A 13 -13.45 8.71 6.23
CA GLN A 13 -12.24 8.48 7.00
C GLN A 13 -11.94 6.98 7.13
N VAL A 14 -10.65 6.64 7.12
CA VAL A 14 -10.11 5.33 7.47
C VAL A 14 -9.07 5.44 8.57
N HIS A 15 -8.88 4.35 9.32
CA HIS A 15 -7.84 4.21 10.32
C HIS A 15 -6.69 3.39 9.78
N ILE A 16 -5.47 3.86 10.00
CA ILE A 16 -4.23 3.20 9.59
C ILE A 16 -3.48 2.82 10.87
N ALA A 17 -3.13 1.54 10.99
CA ALA A 17 -2.33 1.04 12.08
C ALA A 17 -1.15 0.20 11.60
N GLY A 18 -0.05 0.26 12.35
CA GLY A 18 1.17 -0.48 12.07
C GLY A 18 2.01 -0.65 13.34
N SER A 19 3.01 -1.52 13.29
CA SER A 19 3.85 -1.85 14.45
C SER A 19 5.26 -2.24 14.01
N GLY A 20 6.23 -2.24 14.92
CA GLY A 20 7.60 -2.65 14.65
C GLY A 20 8.50 -1.50 14.16
N PHE A 21 8.06 -0.27 14.35
CA PHE A 21 8.91 0.93 14.17
C PHE A 21 9.74 1.18 15.43
N THR A 22 10.77 2.02 15.34
CA THR A 22 11.53 2.43 16.53
C THR A 22 10.62 3.29 17.42
N PRO A 23 10.62 3.10 18.75
CA PRO A 23 9.87 3.96 19.66
C PRO A 23 10.11 5.44 19.43
N ARG A 24 9.03 6.25 19.38
CA ARG A 24 9.07 7.70 19.14
C ARG A 24 9.69 8.15 17.81
N GLU A 25 9.76 7.27 16.83
CA GLU A 25 10.22 7.57 15.47
C GLU A 25 9.19 8.36 14.65
N GLN A 26 9.68 9.09 13.65
CA GLN A 26 8.85 9.77 12.66
C GLN A 26 8.59 8.86 11.45
N ILE A 27 7.33 8.76 11.05
CA ILE A 27 6.84 7.97 9.91
C ILE A 27 6.28 8.91 8.86
N GLN A 28 6.74 8.78 7.62
CA GLN A 28 6.12 9.42 6.47
C GLN A 28 5.10 8.46 5.85
N ILE A 29 3.90 8.97 5.53
CA ILE A 29 2.85 8.18 4.92
C ILE A 29 2.51 8.75 3.55
N VAL A 30 2.58 7.91 2.52
CA VAL A 30 2.43 8.26 1.11
C VAL A 30 1.30 7.43 0.49
N ALA A 31 0.47 8.05 -0.34
CA ALA A 31 -0.56 7.39 -1.12
C ALA A 31 -0.15 7.33 -2.60
N TYR A 32 -0.26 6.14 -3.20
CA TYR A 32 -0.01 5.84 -4.61
C TYR A 32 -1.33 5.53 -5.34
N PRO A 33 -1.45 5.83 -6.65
CA PRO A 33 -0.37 6.10 -7.60
C PRO A 33 0.18 7.53 -7.62
N ASP A 34 -0.51 8.50 -7.03
CA ASP A 34 -0.13 9.92 -7.12
C ASP A 34 1.15 10.32 -6.36
N ALA A 35 1.77 9.37 -5.65
CA ALA A 35 2.94 9.58 -4.79
C ALA A 35 2.77 10.77 -3.81
N ARG A 36 1.55 10.93 -3.29
CA ARG A 36 1.17 12.06 -2.45
C ARG A 36 1.47 11.77 -0.99
N VAL A 37 2.26 12.63 -0.33
CA VAL A 37 2.41 12.58 1.13
C VAL A 37 1.08 12.97 1.78
N ILE A 38 0.46 12.04 2.48
CA ILE A 38 -0.85 12.25 3.14
C ILE A 38 -0.72 12.57 4.62
N ALA A 39 0.38 12.14 5.26
CA ALA A 39 0.65 12.45 6.66
C ALA A 39 2.14 12.27 6.99
N THR A 40 2.55 12.88 8.09
CA THR A 40 3.81 12.57 8.76
C THR A 40 3.53 12.57 10.26
N VAL A 41 3.75 11.42 10.90
CA VAL A 41 3.30 11.16 12.27
C VAL A 41 4.41 10.55 13.10
N ARG A 42 4.36 10.73 14.42
CA ARG A 42 5.31 10.11 15.34
C ARG A 42 4.68 8.86 15.94
N VAL A 43 5.36 7.72 15.88
CA VAL A 43 4.91 6.51 16.58
C VAL A 43 5.05 6.67 18.09
N ASP A 44 4.31 5.87 18.84
CA ASP A 44 4.34 5.92 20.30
C ASP A 44 5.62 5.32 20.91
N ALA A 45 5.67 5.23 22.24
CA ALA A 45 6.80 4.65 22.97
C ALA A 45 6.97 3.12 22.79
N ARG A 46 6.03 2.45 22.13
CA ARG A 46 6.08 1.03 21.79
C ARG A 46 6.41 0.79 20.31
N GLY A 47 6.54 1.86 19.51
CA GLY A 47 6.72 1.74 18.07
C GLY A 47 5.44 1.41 17.32
N GLU A 48 4.28 1.71 17.91
CA GLU A 48 2.98 1.55 17.28
C GLU A 48 2.57 2.83 16.54
N LEU A 49 2.18 2.64 15.28
CA LEU A 49 1.57 3.65 14.44
C LEU A 49 0.05 3.55 14.57
N ARG A 50 -0.60 4.67 14.88
CA ARG A 50 -2.07 4.81 14.84
C ARG A 50 -2.39 6.20 14.30
N THR A 51 -3.02 6.26 13.13
CA THR A 51 -3.44 7.52 12.53
C THR A 51 -4.75 7.35 11.75
N ALA A 52 -5.38 8.47 11.42
CA ALA A 52 -6.56 8.49 10.56
C ALA A 52 -6.25 9.25 9.28
N TYR A 53 -6.79 8.77 8.17
CA TYR A 53 -6.72 9.43 6.87
C TYR A 53 -8.13 9.71 6.38
N ARG A 54 -8.38 10.93 5.93
CA ARG A 54 -9.63 11.30 5.25
C ARG A 54 -9.39 11.33 3.75
N THR A 55 -10.09 10.47 3.04
CA THR A 55 -10.06 10.41 1.58
C THR A 55 -10.61 11.74 1.03
N PRO A 56 -9.97 12.38 0.04
CA PRO A 56 -10.51 13.56 -0.61
C PRO A 56 -11.92 13.31 -1.18
N ALA A 57 -12.79 14.32 -1.15
CA ALA A 57 -14.13 14.21 -1.74
C ALA A 57 -14.09 14.04 -3.28
N THR A 58 -13.00 14.48 -3.90
CA THR A 58 -12.73 14.36 -5.35
C THR A 58 -11.94 13.10 -5.71
N ALA A 59 -11.76 12.16 -4.78
CA ALA A 59 -11.01 10.95 -5.06
C ALA A 59 -11.73 10.09 -6.11
N HIS A 60 -10.96 9.59 -7.07
CA HIS A 60 -11.49 8.69 -8.08
C HIS A 60 -11.68 7.28 -7.51
N PRO A 61 -12.72 6.54 -7.94
CA PRO A 61 -12.88 5.15 -7.56
C PRO A 61 -11.69 4.31 -8.03
N GLY A 62 -11.25 3.38 -7.19
CA GLY A 62 -10.11 2.51 -7.49
C GLY A 62 -9.32 2.10 -6.26
N THR A 63 -8.37 1.20 -6.45
CA THR A 63 -7.45 0.76 -5.39
C THR A 63 -6.27 1.71 -5.30
N ILE A 64 -6.00 2.21 -4.10
CA ILE A 64 -4.77 2.95 -3.79
C ILE A 64 -3.89 2.14 -2.84
N VAL A 65 -2.58 2.40 -2.88
CA VAL A 65 -1.62 1.83 -1.91
C VAL A 65 -1.19 2.93 -0.96
N ILE A 66 -1.29 2.66 0.33
CA ILE A 66 -0.75 3.51 1.39
C ILE A 66 0.55 2.87 1.86
N GLU A 67 1.64 3.62 1.76
CA GLU A 67 2.97 3.25 2.24
C GLU A 67 3.29 4.05 3.51
N ALA A 68 3.80 3.39 4.54
CA ALA A 68 4.31 3.99 5.76
C ALA A 68 5.81 3.68 5.91
N THR A 69 6.64 4.73 5.89
CA THR A 69 8.10 4.63 5.91
C THR A 69 8.68 5.29 7.16
N GLY A 70 9.39 4.50 7.97
CA GLY A 70 10.09 4.95 9.17
C GLY A 70 11.46 5.55 8.86
N TRP A 71 11.73 6.73 9.40
CA TRP A 71 12.96 7.49 9.17
C TRP A 71 14.21 6.93 9.84
N SER A 72 14.08 6.34 11.03
CA SER A 72 15.17 5.79 11.84
C SER A 72 15.33 4.28 11.64
N SER A 73 14.23 3.55 11.59
CA SER A 73 14.21 2.10 11.37
C SER A 73 14.43 1.73 9.90
N GLY A 74 14.15 2.64 8.96
CA GLY A 74 14.10 2.33 7.53
C GLY A 74 12.98 1.35 7.16
N ARG A 75 12.07 1.07 8.10
CA ARG A 75 11.02 0.08 7.91
C ARG A 75 9.92 0.63 7.04
N VAL A 76 9.50 -0.17 6.07
CA VAL A 76 8.42 0.15 5.13
C VAL A 76 7.28 -0.84 5.35
N GLU A 77 6.05 -0.34 5.51
CA GLU A 77 4.84 -1.16 5.43
C GLU A 77 3.86 -0.60 4.40
N ASN A 78 3.15 -1.51 3.74
CA ASN A 78 2.12 -1.17 2.77
C ASN A 78 0.75 -1.69 3.20
N GLY A 79 -0.30 -1.01 2.76
CA GLY A 79 -1.67 -1.48 2.83
C GLY A 79 -2.49 -0.95 1.66
N ALA A 80 -3.42 -1.77 1.16
CA ALA A 80 -4.32 -1.40 0.09
C ALA A 80 -5.61 -0.79 0.68
N LEU A 81 -6.14 0.23 0.01
CA LEU A 81 -7.44 0.83 0.32
C LEU A 81 -8.26 0.93 -0.96
N GLN A 82 -9.47 0.40 -0.95
CA GLN A 82 -10.42 0.52 -2.05
C GLN A 82 -11.27 1.77 -1.88
N ILE A 83 -11.19 2.69 -2.85
CA ILE A 83 -12.10 3.83 -2.93
C ILE A 83 -13.30 3.43 -3.78
N GLU A 84 -14.48 3.43 -3.16
CA GLU A 84 -15.73 3.07 -3.83
C GLU A 84 -16.27 4.24 -4.66
N GLY A 85 -16.92 3.91 -5.78
CA GLY A 85 -17.66 4.91 -6.55
C GLY A 85 -18.98 5.25 -5.88
N HIS A 86 -19.34 6.54 -5.88
CA HIS A 86 -20.70 6.93 -5.52
C HIS A 86 -21.68 6.23 -6.48
N PRO A 87 -22.72 5.55 -5.96
CA PRO A 87 -23.80 5.05 -6.80
C PRO A 87 -24.48 6.26 -7.47
N GLY A 88 -24.19 6.51 -8.75
CA GLY A 88 -24.79 7.61 -9.51
C GLY A 88 -23.86 8.50 -10.33
N HIS A 89 -22.54 8.38 -10.21
CA HIS A 89 -21.61 8.94 -11.21
C HIS A 89 -20.84 7.79 -11.84
N GLY A 90 -21.36 7.32 -12.98
CA GLY A 90 -20.85 6.16 -13.70
C GLY A 90 -19.35 6.28 -13.95
N ALA A 91 -18.61 5.28 -13.48
CA ALA A 91 -17.36 4.91 -14.10
C ALA A 91 -17.67 4.67 -15.59
N GLY A 92 -17.10 5.51 -16.46
CA GLY A 92 -17.13 5.27 -17.88
C GLY A 92 -16.66 3.84 -18.16
N ASN A 93 -17.46 3.11 -18.93
CA ASN A 93 -17.24 1.74 -19.42
C ASN A 93 -17.15 0.65 -18.34
N GLY A 94 -18.28 0.35 -17.70
CA GLY A 94 -18.47 -0.90 -16.97
C GLY A 94 -19.46 -0.76 -15.82
N ALA A 95 -20.74 -0.60 -16.14
CA ALA A 95 -21.81 -0.63 -15.16
C ALA A 95 -21.78 -1.95 -14.37
N VAL A 96 -21.36 -1.91 -13.10
CA VAL A 96 -21.79 -2.91 -12.11
C VAL A 96 -22.91 -2.30 -11.29
N ILE A 97 -24.09 -2.84 -11.57
CA ILE A 97 -25.39 -2.41 -11.11
C ILE A 97 -25.54 -2.87 -9.66
N GLY A 98 -25.52 -1.93 -8.72
CA GLY A 98 -26.51 -1.74 -7.64
C GLY A 98 -26.97 -2.87 -6.71
N TRP A 99 -26.50 -4.12 -6.77
CA TRP A 99 -26.90 -5.18 -5.84
C TRP A 99 -25.94 -6.39 -5.97
N ALA A 100 -25.63 -7.04 -4.84
CA ALA A 100 -24.76 -8.22 -4.67
C ALA A 100 -23.24 -7.89 -4.57
N LEU A 101 -22.53 -8.06 -3.46
CA LEU A 101 -22.68 -9.01 -2.37
C LEU A 101 -22.23 -8.35 -1.06
N ALA A 102 -23.18 -8.21 -0.13
CA ALA A 102 -22.83 -8.43 1.26
C ALA A 102 -22.21 -9.84 1.36
N SER A 103 -21.09 -9.95 2.06
CA SER A 103 -20.39 -11.17 2.46
C SER A 103 -19.65 -11.97 1.38
N GLY A 104 -18.36 -12.23 1.62
CA GLY A 104 -17.59 -13.29 0.95
C GLY A 104 -16.88 -12.84 -0.32
N GLY A 105 -15.54 -12.86 -0.27
CA GLY A 105 -14.68 -12.33 -1.32
C GLY A 105 -14.74 -13.04 -2.67
N ILE A 106 -14.12 -12.39 -3.66
CA ILE A 106 -13.66 -13.03 -4.90
C ILE A 106 -12.25 -12.50 -5.20
N LEU A 107 -11.36 -13.47 -5.47
CA LEU A 107 -9.95 -13.42 -5.78
C LEU A 107 -9.59 -12.63 -7.05
N LEU A 108 -8.26 -12.49 -7.24
CA LEU A 108 -7.46 -12.11 -8.41
C LEU A 108 -6.88 -10.68 -8.28
N SER A 109 -5.58 -10.52 -8.00
CA SER A 109 -4.51 -11.00 -8.86
C SER A 109 -3.20 -11.23 -8.10
N VAL A 110 -2.60 -12.38 -8.36
CA VAL A 110 -1.21 -12.68 -8.01
C VAL A 110 -0.30 -11.70 -8.75
N SER A 111 0.53 -10.96 -8.02
CA SER A 111 1.77 -10.39 -8.53
C SER A 111 2.75 -10.22 -7.37
N ALA A 112 3.08 -11.33 -6.70
CA ALA A 112 4.26 -11.38 -5.85
C ALA A 112 5.49 -11.49 -6.76
N LEU A 113 5.97 -10.36 -7.28
CA LEU A 113 7.30 -10.31 -7.86
C LEU A 113 8.30 -10.28 -6.71
N TRP A 114 8.74 -11.47 -6.30
CA TRP A 114 9.86 -11.65 -5.38
C TRP A 114 11.14 -11.12 -6.05
N ILE A 115 11.57 -9.91 -5.71
CA ILE A 115 12.99 -9.54 -5.88
C ILE A 115 13.68 -9.87 -4.56
N ALA A 116 13.99 -11.15 -4.40
CA ALA A 116 14.86 -11.65 -3.37
C ALA A 116 16.33 -11.42 -3.77
N GLY A 117 17.12 -10.94 -2.81
CA GLY A 117 18.53 -11.33 -2.69
C GLY A 117 19.51 -10.58 -3.57
N SER A 118 19.95 -9.41 -3.11
CA SER A 118 21.27 -8.88 -3.42
C SER A 118 22.35 -9.79 -2.82
N THR A 119 22.88 -10.74 -3.60
CA THR A 119 24.07 -11.49 -3.19
C THR A 119 24.97 -11.82 -4.40
N GLY A 120 26.03 -11.03 -4.55
CA GLY A 120 27.36 -11.48 -4.95
C GLY A 120 27.55 -12.12 -6.32
N LEU A 121 27.85 -11.32 -7.34
CA LEU A 121 28.49 -11.76 -8.58
C LEU A 121 29.90 -11.15 -8.67
N LEU A 122 30.90 -11.88 -8.14
CA LEU A 122 32.29 -11.74 -8.56
C LEU A 122 32.48 -12.56 -9.85
N PRO A 123 33.08 -12.01 -10.91
CA PRO A 123 33.26 -12.75 -12.17
C PRO A 123 34.48 -13.69 -12.06
N LYS A 124 34.25 -15.00 -12.21
CA LYS A 124 35.30 -15.97 -12.58
C LYS A 124 35.11 -16.35 -14.04
N LEU A 125 35.77 -15.62 -14.94
CA LEU A 125 35.96 -16.01 -16.33
C LEU A 125 37.41 -16.45 -16.51
N VAL A 126 37.65 -17.75 -16.37
CA VAL A 126 38.80 -18.42 -17.02
C VAL A 126 38.20 -19.61 -17.76
N ALA A 127 37.91 -19.39 -19.04
CA ALA A 127 37.50 -20.43 -19.97
C ALA A 127 38.71 -21.30 -20.34
N LYS A 128 38.55 -22.62 -20.28
CA LYS A 128 39.53 -23.62 -20.71
C LYS A 128 38.83 -24.63 -21.63
N ALA A 129 39.27 -24.69 -22.90
CA ALA A 129 39.33 -25.87 -23.81
C ALA A 129 39.52 -25.37 -25.27
N ILE A 130 40.66 -25.55 -25.95
CA ILE A 130 41.23 -26.76 -26.60
C ILE A 130 40.80 -26.95 -28.07
N VAL A 131 41.80 -26.86 -28.97
CA VAL A 131 42.02 -27.57 -30.26
C VAL A 131 41.26 -27.13 -31.52
N ARG A 132 42.01 -26.57 -32.48
CA ARG A 132 42.43 -27.28 -33.71
C ARG A 132 43.72 -26.70 -34.26
#